data_AF-A0A358A5Y1-F1
#
_entry.id   AF-A0A358A5Y1-F1
#
_cell.length_a   1.000
_cell.length_b   1.000
_cell.length_c   1.000
_cell.angle_alpha   90.00
_cell.angle_beta   90.00
_cell.angle_gamma   90.00
#
_symmetry.space_group_name_H-M   'P 1'
#
loop_
_entity.id
_entity.type
_entity.pdbx_description
1 polymer ?
#
loop_
_entity_poly.entity_id
_entity_poly.type
_entity_poly.pdbx_seq_one_letter_code
_entity_poly.pdbx_strand_id
1 'polypeptide(L)'
;MGVERAVIPVDNLGTAIERFEAEGYRLVTISPADDPRIADLDGPDRLVRLDATATEAAIITFEPRPLIVPDLVPELVISRAADAEPRVGRAGM
;
A
#
# COMPACT_ATOMS: atom_id res chain seq x y z
N MET A 1 0.27 5.77 -6.23
CA MET A 1 -0.83 5.97 -5.28
C MET A 1 -0.96 4.69 -4.49
N GLY A 2 -0.41 4.64 -3.27
CA GLY A 2 -0.57 3.45 -2.43
C GLY A 2 -2.01 3.40 -1.92
N VAL A 3 -2.70 2.28 -2.12
CA VAL A 3 -4.00 2.07 -1.47
C VAL A 3 -3.74 1.89 0.02
N GLU A 4 -4.28 2.78 0.85
CA GLU A 4 -4.14 2.66 2.30
C GLU A 4 -4.89 1.41 2.77
N ARG A 5 -4.14 0.43 3.30
CA ARG A 5 -4.67 -0.81 3.86
C ARG A 5 -4.46 -0.83 5.37
N ALA A 6 -5.55 -0.85 6.12
CA ALA A 6 -5.51 -1.03 7.57
C ALA A 6 -5.39 -2.52 7.92
N VAL A 7 -4.54 -2.87 8.89
CA VAL A 7 -4.44 -4.24 9.42
C VAL A 7 -5.01 -4.25 10.83
N ILE A 8 -5.98 -5.12 11.08
CA ILE A 8 -6.73 -5.18 12.33
C ILE A 8 -6.58 -6.59 12.92
N PRO A 9 -5.96 -6.73 14.11
CA PRO A 9 -5.94 -8.01 14.82
C PRO A 9 -7.35 -8.37 15.31
N VAL A 10 -7.75 -9.64 15.19
CA VAL A 10 -9.08 -10.10 15.62
C VAL A 10 -9.00 -11.47 16.30
N ASP A 11 -9.77 -11.69 17.36
CA ASP A 11 -9.80 -13.02 18.01
C ASP A 11 -10.66 -14.03 17.25
N ASN A 12 -11.71 -13.56 16.57
CA ASN A 12 -12.62 -14.37 15.79
C ASN A 12 -12.86 -13.74 14.42
N LEU A 13 -12.34 -14.39 13.38
CA LEU A 13 -12.40 -13.90 12.01
C LEU A 13 -13.84 -13.85 11.48
N GLY A 14 -14.66 -14.86 11.76
CA GLY A 14 -16.04 -14.93 11.26
C GLY A 14 -16.90 -13.79 11.82
N THR A 15 -16.87 -13.59 13.15
CA THR A 15 -17.62 -12.50 13.80
C THR A 15 -17.13 -11.11 13.34
N ALA A 16 -15.83 -10.97 13.08
CA ALA A 16 -15.29 -9.72 12.57
C ALA A 16 -15.75 -9.45 11.13
N ILE A 17 -15.74 -10.46 10.25
CA ILE A 17 -16.26 -10.31 8.88
C ILE A 17 -17.73 -9.87 8.91
N GLU A 18 -18.59 -10.55 9.66
CA GLU A 18 -20.03 -10.19 9.76
C GLU A 18 -20.24 -8.74 10.19
N ARG A 19 -19.43 -8.26 11.15
CA ARG A 19 -19.48 -6.86 11.59
C ARG A 19 -19.12 -5.90 10.47
N PHE A 20 -18.00 -6.14 9.78
CA PHE A 20 -17.55 -5.28 8.69
C PHE A 20 -18.52 -5.32 7.51
N GLU A 21 -19.13 -6.46 7.21
CA GLU A 21 -20.18 -6.57 6.18
C GLU A 21 -21.43 -5.76 6.54
N ALA A 22 -21.84 -5.76 7.81
CA ALA A 22 -22.93 -4.89 8.29
C ALA A 22 -22.60 -3.39 8.18
N GLU A 23 -21.32 -3.03 8.19
CA GLU A 23 -20.82 -1.66 7.97
C GLU A 23 -20.64 -1.33 6.47
N GLY A 24 -20.91 -2.28 5.57
CA GLY A 24 -20.85 -2.08 4.12
C GLY A 24 -19.51 -2.44 3.47
N TYR A 25 -18.60 -3.08 4.21
CA TYR A 25 -17.41 -3.69 3.63
C TYR A 25 -17.77 -5.01 2.95
N ARG A 26 -17.02 -5.39 1.92
CA ARG A 26 -17.22 -6.65 1.20
C ARG A 26 -16.01 -7.52 1.33
N LEU A 27 -16.20 -8.79 1.69
CA LEU A 27 -15.13 -9.77 1.67
C LEU A 27 -14.58 -9.96 0.25
N VAL A 28 -13.27 -9.77 0.09
CA VAL A 28 -12.56 -9.93 -1.19
C VAL A 28 -11.81 -11.26 -1.21
N THR A 29 -11.09 -11.55 -0.13
CA THR A 29 -10.25 -12.74 -0.06
C THR A 29 -10.19 -13.25 1.36
N ILE A 30 -10.14 -14.56 1.51
CA ILE A 30 -9.96 -15.23 2.79
C ILE A 30 -8.87 -16.29 2.64
N SER A 31 -7.96 -16.38 3.61
CA SER A 31 -6.79 -17.26 3.52
C SER A 31 -6.26 -17.72 4.88
N PRO A 32 -5.62 -18.90 4.93
CA PRO A 32 -5.73 -19.98 3.93
C PRO A 32 -7.15 -20.55 3.88
N ALA A 33 -7.51 -21.26 2.80
CA ALA A 33 -8.88 -21.75 2.59
C ALA A 33 -9.29 -22.85 3.59
N ASP A 34 -8.34 -23.72 3.97
CA ASP A 34 -8.59 -24.85 4.87
C ASP A 34 -8.68 -24.44 6.35
N ASP A 35 -8.00 -23.36 6.72
CA ASP A 35 -7.99 -22.81 8.08
C ASP A 35 -7.92 -21.28 8.02
N PRO A 36 -9.06 -20.61 7.76
CA PRO A 36 -9.13 -19.17 7.59
C PRO A 36 -8.59 -18.38 8.79
N ARG A 37 -7.53 -17.60 8.56
CA ARG A 37 -6.92 -16.76 9.60
C ARG A 37 -6.78 -15.30 9.18
N ILE A 38 -6.83 -15.02 7.89
CA ILE A 38 -6.71 -13.68 7.33
C ILE A 38 -7.88 -13.45 6.37
N ALA A 39 -8.50 -12.27 6.46
CA ALA A 39 -9.52 -11.83 5.51
C ALA A 39 -9.21 -10.41 5.04
N ASP A 40 -9.18 -10.21 3.72
CA ASP A 40 -9.11 -8.89 3.09
C ASP A 40 -10.52 -8.47 2.69
N LEU A 41 -10.91 -7.26 3.11
CA LEU A 41 -12.20 -6.64 2.85
C LEU A 41 -12.00 -5.29 2.14
N ASP A 42 -12.92 -4.99 1.23
CA ASP A 42 -12.98 -3.73 0.51
C ASP A 42 -14.21 -2.96 0.96
N GLY A 43 -14.00 -1.75 1.48
CA GLY A 43 -15.06 -0.91 2.00
C GLY A 43 -15.11 0.46 1.35
N PRO A 44 -16.12 1.26 1.72
CA PRO A 44 -16.35 2.56 1.10
C PRO A 44 -15.18 3.54 1.27
N ASP A 45 -14.43 3.41 2.37
CA ASP A 45 -13.40 4.38 2.74
C ASP A 45 -11.97 3.85 2.55
N ARG A 46 -11.74 2.52 2.65
CA ARG A 46 -10.40 1.90 2.64
C ARG A 46 -10.44 0.37 2.50
N LEU A 47 -9.28 -0.20 2.22
CA LEU A 47 -9.04 -1.64 2.35
C LEU A 47 -8.74 -2.01 3.80
N VAL A 48 -9.34 -3.12 4.27
CA VAL A 48 -9.14 -3.66 5.62
C VAL A 48 -8.64 -5.10 5.53
N ARG A 49 -7.59 -5.42 6.28
CA ARG A 49 -7.13 -6.79 6.48
C ARG A 49 -7.35 -7.19 7.94
N LEU A 50 -8.22 -8.15 8.15
CA LEU A 50 -8.41 -8.83 9.42
C LEU A 50 -7.37 -9.94 9.56
N ASP A 51 -6.70 -10.01 10.71
CA ASP A 51 -5.66 -11.01 10.96
C ASP A 51 -5.88 -11.65 12.34
N ALA A 52 -6.27 -12.92 12.35
CA ALA A 52 -6.50 -13.68 13.57
C ALA A 52 -5.22 -14.29 14.17
N THR A 53 -4.07 -14.07 13.53
CA THR A 53 -2.75 -14.49 14.03
C THR A 53 -1.97 -13.32 14.61
N ALA A 54 -2.38 -12.08 14.31
CA ALA A 54 -1.75 -10.89 14.83
C ALA A 54 -2.03 -10.78 16.34
N THR A 55 -0.99 -11.01 17.13
CA THR A 55 -0.99 -10.69 18.57
C THR A 55 -1.16 -9.17 18.73
N GLU A 56 -1.97 -8.71 19.70
CA GLU A 56 -2.36 -7.30 19.96
C GLU A 56 -1.23 -6.24 19.97
N ALA A 57 0.04 -6.63 19.88
CA ALA A 57 1.20 -5.74 19.91
C ALA A 57 1.45 -4.91 18.63
N ALA A 58 0.61 -5.00 17.60
CA ALA A 58 0.83 -4.30 16.32
C ALA A 58 -0.36 -3.43 15.89
N ILE A 59 -0.90 -2.61 16.78
CA ILE A 59 -1.76 -1.48 16.38
C ILE A 59 -0.86 -0.37 15.84
N ILE A 60 -0.58 -0.36 14.54
CA ILE A 60 0.02 0.80 13.87
C ILE A 60 -1.12 1.78 13.62
N THR A 61 -1.42 2.63 14.60
CA THR A 61 -2.20 3.86 14.37
C THR A 61 -1.32 4.78 13.51
N PHE A 62 -1.46 4.72 12.19
CA PHE A 62 -0.78 5.64 11.30
C PHE A 62 -1.55 6.97 11.32
N GLU A 63 -1.17 7.89 12.21
CA GLU A 63 -1.56 9.28 12.04
C GLU A 63 -0.93 9.78 10.74
N PRO A 64 -1.70 10.32 9.78
CA PRO A 64 -1.15 10.83 8.53
C PRO A 64 -0.26 12.03 8.84
N ARG A 65 1.05 11.80 8.93
CA ARG A 65 2.03 12.89 8.97
C ARG A 65 2.06 13.52 7.58
N PRO A 66 1.83 14.83 7.46
CA PRO A 66 1.90 15.50 6.16
C PRO A 66 3.31 15.31 5.59
N LEU A 67 3.38 14.65 4.43
CA LEU A 67 4.60 14.53 3.66
C LEU A 67 4.91 15.92 3.08
N ILE A 68 5.83 16.64 3.72
CA ILE A 68 6.34 17.90 3.19
C ILE A 68 7.31 17.53 2.05
N VAL A 69 6.80 17.52 0.83
CA VAL A 69 7.63 17.40 -0.37
C VAL A 69 8.20 18.79 -0.66
N PRO A 70 9.53 18.99 -0.62
CA PRO A 70 10.12 20.25 -1.07
C PRO A 70 9.80 20.44 -2.56
N ASP A 71 9.43 21.66 -2.93
CA ASP A 71 9.13 22.02 -4.31
C ASP A 71 10.41 21.90 -5.14
N LEU A 72 10.56 20.76 -5.85
CA LEU A 72 11.67 20.53 -6.74
C LEU A 72 11.35 21.25 -8.04
N VAL A 73 11.82 22.49 -8.18
CA VAL A 73 11.83 23.20 -9.45
C VAL A 73 12.98 22.63 -10.30
N PRO A 74 12.72 21.84 -11.36
CA PRO A 74 13.80 21.34 -12.20
C PRO A 74 14.39 22.49 -13.01
N GLU A 75 15.66 22.80 -12.80
CA GLU A 75 16.40 23.73 -13.66
C GLU A 75 16.76 23.00 -14.96
N LEU A 76 16.00 23.25 -16.03
CA LEU A 76 16.26 22.69 -17.35
C LEU A 76 17.37 23.48 -18.05
N VAL A 77 18.60 22.97 -17.98
CA VAL A 77 19.74 23.51 -18.74
C VAL A 77 19.78 22.86 -20.13
N ILE A 78 19.32 23.59 -21.15
CA ILE A 78 19.46 23.17 -22.55
C ILE A 78 20.87 23.57 -23.03
N SER A 79 21.77 22.59 -23.19
CA SER A 79 23.08 22.80 -23.80
C SER A 79 22.99 22.63 -25.32
N ARG A 80 23.67 23.50 -26.08
CA ARG A 80 23.72 23.41 -27.54
C ARG A 80 24.67 22.28 -27.95
N ALA A 81 24.30 21.50 -28.96
CA ALA A 81 25.06 20.33 -29.43
C ALA A 81 26.52 20.62 -29.86
N ALA A 82 26.91 21.87 -30.07
CA ALA A 82 28.28 22.25 -30.40
C ALA A 82 29.27 22.06 -29.22
N ASP A 83 28.76 21.97 -27.99
CA ASP A 83 29.57 21.80 -26.77
C ASP A 83 29.73 20.34 -26.34
N ALA A 84 29.15 19.39 -27.09
CA ALA A 84 29.27 17.96 -26.80
C ALA A 84 30.55 17.40 -27.44
N GLU A 85 31.61 17.20 -26.64
CA GLU A 85 32.79 16.48 -27.11
C GLU A 85 32.40 15.04 -27.50
N PRO A 86 32.76 14.55 -28.70
CA PRO A 86 32.36 13.24 -29.17
C PRO A 86 33.10 12.15 -28.37
N ARG A 87 32.41 11.55 -27.39
CA ARG A 87 32.87 10.31 -26.75
C ARG A 87 32.55 9.13 -27.67
N VAL A 88 33.58 8.44 -28.14
CA VAL A 88 33.50 7.23 -28.96
C VAL A 88 32.84 6.10 -28.14
N GLY A 89 31.55 5.87 -28.39
CA GLY A 89 30.82 4.69 -27.90
C GLY A 89 30.95 3.53 -28.87
N ARG A 90 31.68 2.48 -28.49
CA ARG A 90 31.75 1.21 -29.23
C ARG A 90 30.45 0.43 -28.98
N ALA A 91 29.52 0.46 -29.93
CA ALA A 91 28.41 -0.49 -29.94
C ALA A 91 28.98 -1.89 -30.28
N GLY A 92 28.82 -2.85 -29.36
CA GLY A 92 29.11 -4.26 -29.61
C GLY A 92 28.07 -4.87 -30.55
N MET A 93 28.51 -5.81 -31.39
CA MET A 93 27.69 -6.61 -32.30
C MET A 93 26.71 -7.52 -31.56
#